data_AF-A0A7S7NU85-F1
#
_entry.id   AF-A0A7S7NU85-F1
#
_cell.length_a   1.000
_cell.length_b   1.000
_cell.length_c   1.000
_cell.angle_alpha   90.00
_cell.angle_beta   90.00
_cell.angle_gamma   90.00
#
_symmetry.space_group_name_H-M   'P 1'
#
loop_
_entity.id
_entity.type
_entity.pdbx_description
1 polymer ?
#
loop_
_entity_poly.entity_id
_entity_poly.type
_entity_poly.pdbx_seq_one_letter_code
_entity_poly.pdbx_strand_id
1 'polypeptide(L)'
;MSIHLAMLRSAAWLVPGTLREEWLAEWSAELWHVRRARELRATGFCLGAFRDALWMRRNCPPEAQPAPWLESPARCLGFLGLAAAVCALLALRYHQPGMPVPVRGPIGAMLYMALMTVPMVAAITSLGLGSYPGQRNAWRWAFFAAKVALLLFIVFAGVLNLAAMVGLKVTSGPLHFILMGNVAALRWALVDQRRRCPECLRLLAHPARIGVPSQTFLEWYGTEFVCGKGHGLMHVPEIPTVSFRTQSWTHLDRSWSELFK
;
A
#
# COMPACT_ATOMS: atom_id res chain seq x y z
N MET A 1 -31.28 -16.17 6.82
CA MET A 1 -30.90 -15.74 5.45
C MET A 1 -29.72 -14.77 5.44
N SER A 2 -29.63 -13.86 6.41
CA SER A 2 -28.75 -12.68 6.38
C SER A 2 -27.27 -12.90 6.72
N ILE A 3 -26.92 -13.89 7.56
CA ILE A 3 -25.56 -13.99 8.11
C ILE A 3 -24.51 -14.29 7.02
N HIS A 4 -24.73 -15.31 6.18
CA HIS A 4 -23.76 -15.64 5.12
C HIS A 4 -23.64 -14.56 4.04
N LEU A 5 -24.73 -13.89 3.70
CA LEU A 5 -24.70 -12.74 2.78
C LEU A 5 -23.96 -11.55 3.41
N ALA A 6 -24.14 -11.33 4.72
CA ALA A 6 -23.36 -10.34 5.45
C ALA A 6 -21.86 -10.71 5.48
N MET A 7 -21.52 -11.99 5.63
CA MET A 7 -20.12 -12.46 5.53
C MET A 7 -19.53 -12.18 4.14
N LEU A 8 -20.25 -12.50 3.06
CA LEU A 8 -19.80 -12.20 1.69
C LEU A 8 -19.65 -10.69 1.44
N ARG A 9 -20.60 -9.88 1.90
CA ARG A 9 -20.50 -8.41 1.81
C ARG A 9 -19.30 -7.87 2.58
N SER A 10 -19.01 -8.41 3.77
CA SER A 10 -17.82 -8.06 4.54
C SER A 10 -16.53 -8.46 3.81
N ALA A 11 -16.49 -9.64 3.18
CA ALA A 11 -15.35 -10.07 2.37
C ALA A 11 -15.17 -9.21 1.11
N ALA A 12 -16.26 -8.77 0.47
CA ALA A 12 -16.24 -7.91 -0.72
C ALA A 12 -15.53 -6.57 -0.50
N TRP A 13 -15.49 -6.05 0.74
CA TRP A 13 -14.71 -4.86 1.08
C TRP A 13 -13.19 -5.05 0.91
N LEU A 14 -12.71 -6.29 0.90
CA LEU A 14 -11.31 -6.62 0.62
C LEU A 14 -11.02 -6.62 -0.88
N VAL A 15 -12.03 -6.84 -1.73
CA VAL A 15 -11.89 -6.87 -3.19
C VAL A 15 -11.71 -5.44 -3.75
N PRO A 16 -10.83 -5.24 -4.76
CA PRO A 16 -10.72 -3.98 -5.49
C PRO A 16 -12.08 -3.48 -5.97
N GLY A 17 -12.29 -2.15 -5.92
CA GLY A 17 -13.61 -1.55 -6.15
C GLY A 17 -14.23 -1.89 -7.50
N THR A 18 -13.41 -1.96 -8.56
CA THR A 18 -13.86 -2.28 -9.93
C THR A 18 -14.38 -3.70 -10.09
N LEU A 19 -13.84 -4.65 -9.31
CA LEU A 19 -14.20 -6.07 -9.38
C LEU A 19 -15.22 -6.48 -8.31
N ARG A 20 -15.54 -5.58 -7.38
CA ARG A 20 -16.34 -5.92 -6.19
C ARG A 20 -17.75 -6.39 -6.55
N GLU A 21 -18.39 -5.74 -7.52
CA GLU A 21 -19.77 -6.07 -7.90
C GLU A 21 -19.86 -7.42 -8.59
N GLU A 22 -18.98 -7.66 -9.57
CA GLU A 22 -18.87 -8.94 -10.28
C GLU A 22 -18.52 -10.08 -9.33
N TRP A 23 -17.51 -9.89 -8.49
CA TRP A 23 -17.12 -10.87 -7.48
C TRP A 23 -18.25 -11.20 -6.50
N LEU A 24 -18.95 -10.17 -6.00
CA LEU A 24 -20.05 -10.39 -5.07
C LEU A 24 -21.22 -11.11 -5.75
N ALA A 25 -21.49 -10.84 -7.03
CA ALA A 25 -22.51 -11.53 -7.81
C ALA A 25 -22.17 -13.02 -7.98
N GLU A 26 -20.93 -13.33 -8.36
CA GLU A 26 -20.43 -14.70 -8.51
C GLU A 26 -20.55 -15.49 -7.20
N TRP A 27 -19.96 -14.99 -6.12
CA TRP A 27 -20.02 -15.66 -4.81
C TRP A 27 -21.44 -15.77 -4.24
N SER A 28 -22.31 -14.82 -4.56
CA SER A 28 -23.72 -14.90 -4.17
C SER A 28 -24.47 -16.00 -4.94
N ALA A 29 -24.16 -16.18 -6.22
CA ALA A 29 -24.70 -17.26 -7.04
C ALA A 29 -24.20 -18.63 -6.56
N GLU A 30 -22.90 -18.77 -6.27
CA GLU A 30 -22.35 -20.02 -5.73
C GLU A 30 -22.93 -20.37 -4.36
N LEU A 31 -23.09 -19.38 -3.47
CA LEU A 31 -23.73 -19.58 -2.16
C LEU A 31 -25.17 -20.09 -2.31
N TRP A 32 -25.89 -19.64 -3.35
CA TRP A 32 -27.23 -20.14 -3.65
C TRP A 32 -27.20 -21.63 -4.00
N HIS A 33 -26.22 -22.08 -4.80
CA HIS A 33 -26.03 -23.49 -5.15
C HIS A 33 -25.67 -24.36 -3.93
N VAL A 34 -24.69 -23.94 -3.12
CA VAL A 34 -24.24 -24.68 -1.92
C VAL A 34 -25.40 -24.88 -0.92
N ARG A 35 -26.26 -23.88 -0.79
CA ARG A 35 -27.45 -23.98 0.07
C ARG A 35 -28.50 -24.92 -0.50
N ARG A 36 -28.72 -24.88 -1.82
CA ARG A 36 -29.69 -25.78 -2.48
C ARG A 36 -29.28 -27.24 -2.33
N ALA A 37 -27.99 -27.53 -2.31
CA ALA A 37 -27.43 -28.86 -2.04
C ALA A 37 -27.56 -29.32 -0.57
N ARG A 38 -28.13 -28.50 0.33
CA ARG A 38 -28.29 -28.76 1.78
C ARG A 38 -26.99 -29.12 2.51
N GLU A 39 -25.84 -28.62 2.06
CA GLU A 39 -24.58 -28.86 2.75
C GLU A 39 -24.47 -28.04 4.04
N LEU A 40 -24.18 -28.70 5.16
CA LEU A 40 -23.90 -28.11 6.48
C LEU A 40 -22.64 -27.21 6.51
N ARG A 41 -21.99 -26.98 5.36
CA ARG A 41 -20.70 -26.29 5.23
C ARG A 41 -20.79 -24.88 4.64
N ALA A 42 -21.98 -24.29 4.54
CA ALA A 42 -22.15 -22.93 4.02
C ALA A 42 -21.32 -21.87 4.77
N THR A 43 -21.05 -22.05 6.07
CA THR A 43 -20.12 -21.20 6.83
C THR A 43 -18.67 -21.35 6.36
N GLY A 44 -18.21 -22.60 6.18
CA GLY A 44 -16.87 -22.89 5.66
C GLY A 44 -16.65 -22.36 4.25
N PHE A 45 -17.67 -22.47 3.38
CA PHE A 45 -17.68 -21.85 2.06
C PHE A 45 -17.50 -20.32 2.15
N CYS A 46 -18.29 -19.64 2.99
CA CYS A 46 -18.18 -18.18 3.18
C CYS A 46 -16.83 -17.75 3.77
N LEU A 47 -16.18 -18.58 4.59
CA LEU A 47 -14.83 -18.32 5.07
C LEU A 47 -13.79 -18.41 3.94
N GLY A 48 -14.01 -19.32 2.98
CA GLY A 48 -13.22 -19.38 1.74
C GLY A 48 -13.21 -18.07 0.96
N ALA A 49 -14.35 -17.36 0.93
CA ALA A 49 -14.50 -16.07 0.24
C ALA A 49 -13.53 -15.00 0.78
N PHE A 50 -13.19 -15.01 2.07
CA PHE A 50 -12.21 -14.08 2.63
C PHE A 50 -10.81 -14.34 2.08
N ARG A 51 -10.42 -15.61 1.95
CA ARG A 51 -9.12 -16.01 1.40
C ARG A 51 -9.01 -15.60 -0.07
N ASP A 52 -10.07 -15.81 -0.83
CA ASP A 52 -10.15 -15.41 -2.24
C ASP A 52 -10.11 -13.89 -2.41
N ALA A 53 -10.90 -13.15 -1.64
CA ALA A 53 -10.88 -11.69 -1.64
C ALA A 53 -9.50 -11.12 -1.23
N LEU A 54 -8.84 -11.73 -0.24
CA LEU A 54 -7.45 -11.42 0.14
C LEU A 54 -6.46 -11.73 -0.98
N TRP A 55 -6.66 -12.85 -1.69
CA TRP A 55 -5.81 -13.25 -2.81
C TRP A 55 -5.96 -12.24 -3.96
N MET A 56 -7.17 -11.88 -4.38
CA MET A 56 -7.36 -10.85 -5.41
C MET A 56 -6.84 -9.48 -4.98
N ARG A 57 -7.01 -9.08 -3.72
CA ARG A 57 -6.45 -7.80 -3.26
C ARG A 57 -4.92 -7.76 -3.38
N ARG A 58 -4.27 -8.92 -3.27
CA ARG A 58 -2.81 -9.05 -3.34
C ARG A 58 -2.30 -9.20 -4.77
N ASN A 59 -3.05 -9.91 -5.62
CA ASN A 59 -2.60 -10.31 -6.95
C ASN A 59 -3.29 -9.57 -8.10
N CYS A 60 -4.39 -8.88 -7.86
CA CYS A 60 -5.03 -8.11 -8.92
C CYS A 60 -4.17 -6.87 -9.23
N PRO A 61 -3.72 -6.69 -10.48
CA PRO A 61 -2.93 -5.54 -10.83
C PRO A 61 -3.77 -4.27 -10.60
N PRO A 62 -3.17 -3.20 -10.10
CA PRO A 62 -3.85 -1.92 -9.97
C PRO A 62 -4.20 -1.41 -11.37
N GLU A 63 -5.42 -1.67 -11.82
CA GLU A 63 -5.98 -1.08 -13.04
C GLU A 63 -6.19 0.44 -12.86
N ALA A 64 -6.26 0.89 -11.61
CA ALA A 64 -6.34 2.29 -11.25
C ALA A 64 -5.06 3.03 -11.66
N GLN A 65 -5.17 3.86 -12.69
CA GLN A 65 -4.23 4.93 -12.96
C GLN A 65 -3.95 5.70 -11.66
N PRO A 66 -2.68 5.99 -11.32
CA PRO A 66 -2.37 6.71 -10.10
C PRO A 66 -3.13 8.04 -10.09
N ALA A 67 -3.76 8.38 -8.96
CA ALA A 67 -4.45 9.66 -8.82
C ALA A 67 -3.48 10.79 -9.25
N PRO A 68 -3.85 11.64 -10.23
CA PRO A 68 -2.90 12.51 -10.93
C PRO A 68 -2.23 13.56 -10.02
N TRP A 69 -2.74 13.71 -8.80
CA TRP A 69 -2.36 14.70 -7.81
C TRP A 69 -1.06 14.31 -7.09
N LEU A 70 -0.76 13.01 -6.95
CA LEU A 70 0.42 12.49 -6.25
C LEU A 70 1.53 11.97 -7.18
N GLU A 71 1.37 12.18 -8.49
CA GLU A 71 2.34 11.76 -9.50
C GLU A 71 3.72 12.39 -9.25
N SER A 72 3.76 13.71 -9.05
CA SER A 72 5.00 14.46 -8.80
C SER A 72 5.50 14.27 -7.36
N PRO A 73 6.83 14.12 -7.15
CA PRO A 73 7.40 14.02 -5.80
C PRO A 73 7.16 15.30 -4.98
N ALA A 74 7.22 16.48 -5.61
CA ALA A 74 6.99 17.75 -4.94
C ALA A 74 5.53 17.91 -4.49
N ARG A 75 4.57 17.49 -5.32
CA ARG A 75 3.14 17.49 -4.93
C ARG A 75 2.87 16.51 -3.79
N CYS A 76 3.48 15.32 -3.85
CA CYS A 76 3.38 14.33 -2.78
C CYS A 76 3.92 14.88 -1.44
N LEU A 77 5.12 15.44 -1.42
CA LEU A 77 5.69 16.03 -0.20
C LEU A 77 4.94 17.28 0.25
N GLY A 78 4.49 18.14 -0.68
CA GLY A 78 3.71 19.33 -0.36
C GLY A 78 2.39 18.98 0.31
N PHE A 79 1.66 17.98 -0.21
CA PHE A 79 0.42 17.49 0.40
C PHE A 79 0.65 16.92 1.80
N LEU A 80 1.67 16.05 1.96
CA LEU A 80 2.02 15.49 3.27
C LEU A 80 2.52 16.58 4.24
N GLY A 81 3.28 17.55 3.75
CA GLY A 81 3.75 18.70 4.51
C GLY A 81 2.61 19.56 5.02
N LEU A 82 1.60 19.84 4.17
CA LEU A 82 0.39 20.55 4.57
C LEU A 82 -0.40 19.79 5.63
N ALA A 83 -0.61 18.47 5.44
CA ALA A 83 -1.28 17.63 6.42
C ALA A 83 -0.53 17.59 7.76
N ALA A 84 0.80 17.50 7.73
CA ALA A 84 1.65 17.57 8.91
C ALA A 84 1.54 18.94 9.59
N ALA A 85 1.58 20.04 8.85
CA ALA A 85 1.43 21.39 9.40
C ALA A 85 0.08 21.56 10.11
N VAL A 86 -1.02 21.08 9.51
CA VAL A 86 -2.34 21.06 10.16
C VAL A 86 -2.31 20.25 11.45
N CYS A 87 -1.72 19.05 11.44
CA CYS A 87 -1.59 18.23 12.65
C CYS A 87 -0.76 18.93 13.74
N ALA A 88 0.30 19.65 13.37
CA ALA A 88 1.13 20.40 14.30
C ALA A 88 0.36 21.58 14.91
N LEU A 89 -0.36 22.36 14.11
CA LEU A 89 -1.19 23.47 14.59
C LEU A 89 -2.29 22.99 15.55
N LEU A 90 -2.92 21.85 15.25
CA LEU A 90 -3.88 21.24 16.16
C LEU A 90 -3.22 20.74 17.45
N ALA A 91 -2.01 20.18 17.37
CA ALA A 91 -1.27 19.72 18.53
C ALA A 91 -0.83 20.87 19.45
N LEU A 92 -0.62 22.07 18.91
CA LEU A 92 -0.38 23.29 19.69
C LEU A 92 -1.65 23.80 20.38
N ARG A 93 -2.82 23.58 19.77
CA ARG A 93 -4.11 24.02 20.31
C ARG A 93 -4.65 23.11 21.40
N TYR A 94 -4.46 21.80 21.26
CA TYR A 94 -4.95 20.81 22.22
C TYR A 94 -3.84 20.34 23.15
N HIS A 95 -4.09 20.39 24.45
CA HIS A 95 -3.19 19.79 25.44
C HIS A 95 -3.11 18.29 25.19
N GLN A 96 -1.96 17.84 24.69
CA GLN A 96 -1.77 16.44 24.34
C GLN A 96 -1.75 15.60 25.61
N PRO A 97 -2.58 14.55 25.71
CA PRO A 97 -2.57 13.68 26.87
C PRO A 97 -1.21 12.95 26.99
N GLY A 98 -0.72 12.81 28.22
CA GLY A 98 0.51 12.07 28.50
C GLY A 98 0.41 10.61 28.02
N MET A 99 1.46 10.15 27.34
CA MET A 99 1.55 8.78 26.82
C MET A 99 2.24 7.87 27.84
N PRO A 100 1.64 6.73 28.25
CA PRO A 100 2.26 5.77 29.14
C PRO A 100 3.22 4.86 28.36
N VAL A 101 4.28 5.45 27.80
CA VAL A 101 5.35 4.72 27.08
C VAL A 101 6.66 4.80 27.87
N PRO A 102 7.55 3.79 27.76
CA PRO A 102 8.79 3.73 28.55
C PRO A 102 9.88 4.71 28.06
N VAL A 103 9.50 5.75 27.31
CA VAL A 103 10.41 6.72 26.70
C VAL A 103 9.94 8.15 26.99
N ARG A 104 10.89 9.06 27.25
CA ARG A 104 10.57 10.46 27.55
C ARG A 104 10.43 11.28 26.28
N GLY A 105 9.44 12.17 26.29
CA GLY A 105 9.19 13.15 25.23
C GLY A 105 8.46 12.60 23.99
N PRO A 106 7.81 13.48 23.21
CA PRO A 106 6.97 13.08 22.08
C PRO A 106 7.76 12.44 20.93
N ILE A 107 8.98 12.93 20.67
CA ILE A 107 9.86 12.38 19.63
C ILE A 107 10.27 10.95 19.97
N GLY A 108 10.67 10.70 21.22
CA GLY A 108 11.03 9.36 21.69
C GLY A 108 9.85 8.39 21.58
N ALA A 109 8.66 8.81 21.98
CA ALA A 109 7.43 8.02 21.85
C ALA A 109 7.12 7.67 20.38
N MET A 110 7.22 8.63 19.47
CA MET A 110 7.00 8.42 18.04
C MET A 110 7.99 7.40 17.46
N LEU A 111 9.28 7.53 17.77
CA LEU A 111 10.32 6.60 17.29
C LEU A 111 10.14 5.19 17.87
N TYR A 112 9.79 5.07 19.15
CA TYR A 112 9.49 3.79 19.78
C TYR A 112 8.31 3.08 19.10
N MET A 113 7.21 3.80 18.84
CA MET A 113 6.07 3.24 18.13
C MET A 113 6.41 2.86 16.69
N ALA A 114 7.23 3.65 16.00
CA ALA A 114 7.71 3.32 14.66
C ALA A 114 8.54 2.03 14.66
N LEU A 115 9.45 1.86 15.63
CA LEU A 115 10.24 0.64 15.76
C LEU A 115 9.37 -0.61 15.95
N MET A 116 8.32 -0.52 16.77
CA MET A 116 7.39 -1.63 17.00
C MET A 116 6.58 -2.02 15.75
N THR A 117 6.49 -1.15 14.75
CA THR A 117 5.75 -1.43 13.50
C THR A 117 6.58 -2.21 12.48
N VAL A 118 7.91 -2.14 12.56
CA VAL A 118 8.83 -2.81 11.62
C VAL A 118 8.55 -4.31 11.47
N PRO A 119 8.44 -5.12 12.54
CA PRO A 119 8.17 -6.56 12.38
C PRO A 119 6.82 -6.84 11.74
N MET A 120 5.79 -6.04 12.07
CA MET A 120 4.46 -6.18 11.46
C MET A 120 4.48 -5.90 9.96
N VAL A 121 5.17 -4.83 9.55
CA VAL A 121 5.34 -4.49 8.13
C VAL A 121 6.13 -5.58 7.41
N ALA A 122 7.22 -6.07 8.00
CA ALA A 122 8.03 -7.14 7.44
C ALA A 122 7.26 -8.46 7.26
N ALA A 123 6.31 -8.75 8.17
CA ALA A 123 5.48 -9.95 8.09
C ALA A 123 4.44 -9.91 6.95
N ILE A 124 3.96 -8.72 6.59
CA ILE A 124 2.86 -8.56 5.62
C ILE A 124 3.29 -7.95 4.28
N THR A 125 4.48 -7.37 4.20
CA THR A 125 5.00 -6.68 3.03
C THR A 125 6.47 -7.02 2.82
N SER A 126 6.85 -7.35 1.59
CA SER A 126 8.27 -7.46 1.25
C SER A 126 8.97 -6.13 1.54
N LEU A 127 10.16 -6.18 2.15
CA LEU A 127 10.99 -5.00 2.38
C LEU A 127 11.92 -4.71 1.18
N GLY A 128 12.06 -5.67 0.26
CA GLY A 128 12.93 -5.53 -0.90
C GLY A 128 12.38 -4.51 -1.90
N LEU A 129 13.01 -3.34 -2.00
CA LEU A 129 12.54 -2.27 -2.88
C LEU A 129 12.70 -2.57 -4.37
N GLY A 130 13.40 -3.65 -4.76
CA GLY A 130 13.73 -3.98 -6.15
C GLY A 130 15.21 -3.74 -6.47
N SER A 131 15.65 -4.22 -7.63
CA SER A 131 17.01 -3.99 -8.13
C SER A 131 17.04 -2.72 -9.00
N TYR A 132 17.97 -1.81 -8.69
CA TYR A 132 18.14 -0.55 -9.40
C TYR A 132 19.62 -0.24 -9.63
N PRO A 133 19.97 0.38 -10.77
CA PRO A 133 21.33 0.85 -11.02
C PRO A 133 21.72 1.99 -10.06
N GLY A 134 22.96 1.96 -9.56
CA GLY A 134 23.38 2.71 -8.37
C GLY A 134 23.58 4.23 -8.52
N GLN A 135 23.53 4.79 -9.72
CA GLN A 135 24.08 6.14 -9.98
C GLN A 135 23.28 7.32 -9.39
N ARG A 136 22.00 7.14 -9.02
CA ARG A 136 21.13 8.21 -8.45
C ARG A 136 20.39 7.83 -7.17
N ASN A 137 21.01 6.97 -6.35
CA ASN A 137 20.35 6.38 -5.18
C ASN A 137 20.02 7.41 -4.08
N ALA A 138 20.88 8.42 -3.84
CA ALA A 138 20.76 9.33 -2.71
C ALA A 138 19.47 10.15 -2.69
N TRP A 139 19.07 10.72 -3.84
CA TRP A 139 17.85 11.53 -3.95
C TRP A 139 16.58 10.71 -3.66
N ARG A 140 16.55 9.46 -4.12
CA ARG A 140 15.47 8.53 -3.85
C ARG A 140 15.35 8.21 -2.37
N TRP A 141 16.46 7.93 -1.70
CA TRP A 141 16.47 7.70 -0.25
C TRP A 141 16.08 8.95 0.53
N ALA A 142 16.52 10.13 0.12
CA ALA A 142 16.12 11.39 0.75
C ALA A 142 14.59 11.61 0.65
N PHE A 143 14.00 11.42 -0.54
CA PHE A 143 12.55 11.51 -0.72
C PHE A 143 11.80 10.46 0.12
N PHE A 144 12.28 9.21 0.14
CA PHE A 144 11.67 8.16 0.96
C PHE A 144 11.73 8.48 2.44
N ALA A 145 12.90 8.91 2.95
CA ALA A 145 13.09 9.27 4.34
C ALA A 145 12.20 10.45 4.75
N ALA A 146 12.14 11.51 3.94
CA ALA A 146 11.27 12.66 4.17
C ALA A 146 9.79 12.24 4.20
N LYS A 147 9.37 11.39 3.26
CA LYS A 147 8.01 10.86 3.20
C LYS A 147 7.65 10.03 4.44
N VAL A 148 8.55 9.14 4.87
CA VAL A 148 8.34 8.33 6.09
C VAL A 148 8.26 9.23 7.32
N ALA A 149 9.15 10.20 7.47
CA ALA A 149 9.14 11.14 8.59
C ALA A 149 7.80 11.91 8.69
N LEU A 150 7.32 12.44 7.57
CA LEU A 150 6.03 13.14 7.51
C LEU A 150 4.87 12.22 7.88
N LEU A 151 4.85 10.99 7.36
CA LEU A 151 3.79 10.02 7.67
C LEU A 151 3.76 9.62 9.14
N LEU A 152 4.92 9.33 9.73
CA LEU A 152 5.02 9.00 11.16
C LEU A 152 4.51 10.15 12.02
N PHE A 153 4.88 11.39 11.67
CA PHE A 153 4.39 12.57 12.37
C PHE A 153 2.87 12.74 12.22
N ILE A 154 2.33 12.63 11.00
CA ILE A 154 0.89 12.77 10.73
C ILE A 154 0.08 11.72 11.51
N VAL A 155 0.50 10.45 11.48
CA VAL A 155 -0.20 9.38 12.20
C VAL A 155 -0.14 9.63 13.71
N PHE A 156 1.04 9.94 14.24
CA PHE A 156 1.23 10.17 15.67
C PHE A 156 0.41 11.36 16.16
N ALA A 157 0.63 12.55 15.59
CA ALA A 157 -0.06 13.77 15.99
C ALA A 157 -1.56 13.72 15.67
N GLY A 158 -1.94 13.17 14.51
CA GLY A 158 -3.33 13.06 14.08
C GLY A 158 -4.17 12.22 15.02
N VAL A 159 -3.67 11.04 15.43
CA VAL A 159 -4.39 10.17 16.37
C VAL A 159 -4.49 10.81 17.76
N LEU A 160 -3.44 11.45 18.26
CA LEU A 160 -3.48 12.11 19.57
C LEU A 160 -4.41 13.33 19.57
N ASN A 161 -4.41 14.14 18.51
CA ASN A 161 -5.36 15.23 18.32
C ASN A 161 -6.80 14.72 18.31
N LEU A 162 -7.07 13.62 17.59
CA LEU A 162 -8.40 13.01 17.57
C LEU A 162 -8.81 12.48 18.95
N ALA A 163 -7.89 11.83 19.67
CA ALA A 163 -8.14 11.35 21.03
C ALA A 163 -8.44 12.52 21.99
N ALA A 164 -7.71 13.63 21.87
CA ALA A 164 -7.94 14.83 22.66
C ALA A 164 -9.30 15.47 22.35
N MET A 165 -9.70 15.55 21.08
CA MET A 165 -11.00 16.10 20.67
C MET A 165 -12.19 15.26 21.13
N VAL A 166 -12.04 13.92 21.16
CA VAL A 166 -13.10 12.99 21.56
C VAL A 166 -13.09 12.69 23.07
N GLY A 167 -12.07 13.16 23.80
CA GLY A 167 -11.93 12.89 25.24
C GLY A 167 -11.56 11.43 25.56
N LEU A 168 -10.96 10.71 24.62
CA LEU A 168 -10.53 9.33 24.82
C LEU A 168 -9.28 9.28 25.71
N LYS A 169 -9.35 8.51 26.80
CA LYS A 169 -8.17 8.23 27.64
C LYS A 169 -7.15 7.41 26.85
N VAL A 170 -5.88 7.81 26.95
CA VAL A 170 -4.74 7.25 26.20
C VAL A 170 -4.36 5.83 26.60
N THR A 171 -4.94 5.28 27.67
CA THR A 171 -4.50 4.05 28.32
C THR A 171 -4.67 2.77 27.48
N SER A 172 -5.40 2.76 26.36
CA SER A 172 -5.39 1.61 25.45
C SER A 172 -5.75 1.92 24.00
N GLY A 173 -6.78 2.72 23.72
CA GLY A 173 -7.27 2.94 22.34
C GLY A 173 -6.25 3.59 21.39
N PRO A 174 -5.76 4.82 21.67
CA PRO A 174 -4.93 5.58 20.74
C PRO A 174 -3.62 4.88 20.33
N LEU A 175 -3.01 4.09 21.23
CA LEU A 175 -1.78 3.35 20.94
C LEU A 175 -1.96 2.33 19.80
N HIS A 176 -3.07 1.58 19.81
CA HIS A 176 -3.37 0.62 18.75
C HIS A 176 -3.63 1.32 17.42
N PHE A 177 -4.33 2.46 17.43
CA PHE A 177 -4.56 3.25 16.22
C PHE A 177 -3.26 3.82 15.63
N ILE A 178 -2.33 4.29 16.47
CA ILE A 178 -1.00 4.72 16.03
C ILE A 178 -0.25 3.55 15.40
N LEU A 179 -0.26 2.37 16.04
CA LEU A 179 0.41 1.18 15.51
C LEU A 179 -0.15 0.76 14.14
N MET A 180 -1.47 0.60 14.04
CA MET A 180 -2.14 0.21 12.79
C MET A 180 -1.97 1.27 11.69
N GLY A 181 -2.07 2.55 12.06
CA GLY A 181 -1.83 3.68 11.17
C GLY A 181 -0.41 3.69 10.61
N ASN A 182 0.60 3.45 11.46
CA ASN A 182 1.99 3.38 11.03
C ASN A 182 2.25 2.18 10.11
N VAL A 183 1.67 1.01 10.39
CA VAL A 183 1.76 -0.16 9.50
C VAL A 183 1.18 0.16 8.12
N ALA A 184 -0.01 0.76 8.07
CA ALA A 184 -0.63 1.17 6.81
C ALA A 184 0.19 2.23 6.07
N ALA A 185 0.70 3.23 6.79
CA ALA A 185 1.49 4.33 6.23
C ALA A 185 2.85 3.86 5.68
N LEU A 186 3.57 3.02 6.42
CA LEU A 186 4.84 2.44 5.96
C LEU A 186 4.63 1.51 4.77
N ARG A 187 3.58 0.67 4.80
CA ARG A 187 3.22 -0.17 3.66
C ARG A 187 2.91 0.68 2.42
N TRP A 188 2.16 1.76 2.58
CA TRP A 188 1.90 2.71 1.49
C TRP A 188 3.19 3.34 0.97
N ALA A 189 4.07 3.81 1.86
CA ALA A 189 5.34 4.41 1.48
C ALA A 189 6.23 3.43 0.70
N LEU A 190 6.31 2.16 1.12
CA LEU A 190 7.04 1.11 0.42
C LEU A 190 6.46 0.82 -0.96
N VAL A 191 5.13 0.61 -1.05
CA VAL A 191 4.46 0.34 -2.34
C VAL A 191 4.60 1.52 -3.29
N ASP A 192 4.49 2.74 -2.79
CA ASP A 192 4.68 3.95 -3.59
C ASP A 192 6.13 4.09 -4.09
N GLN A 193 7.15 3.82 -3.26
CA GLN A 193 8.55 3.84 -3.70
C GLN A 193 8.85 2.81 -4.79
N ARG A 194 8.17 1.67 -4.76
CA ARG A 194 8.33 0.61 -5.77
C ARG A 194 7.76 1.02 -7.13
N ARG A 195 6.76 1.91 -7.13
CA ARG A 195 6.03 2.37 -8.33
C ARG A 195 6.50 3.73 -8.84
N ARG A 196 7.60 4.28 -8.30
CA ARG A 196 8.19 5.54 -8.77
C ARG A 196 9.41 5.27 -9.63
N CYS A 197 9.58 6.09 -10.64
CA CYS A 197 10.80 6.11 -11.43
C CYS A 197 12.00 6.44 -10.51
N PRO A 198 13.09 5.66 -10.53
CA PRO A 198 14.26 5.91 -9.68
C PRO A 198 14.98 7.22 -10.01
N GLU A 199 14.74 7.79 -11.19
CA GLU A 199 15.38 9.04 -11.62
C GLU A 199 14.54 10.28 -11.27
N CYS A 200 13.31 10.37 -11.79
CA CYS A 200 12.47 11.56 -11.59
C CYS A 200 11.51 11.45 -10.40
N LEU A 201 11.43 10.29 -9.75
CA LEU A 201 10.52 9.99 -8.64
C LEU A 201 9.03 10.20 -8.96
N ARG A 202 8.68 10.31 -10.24
CA ARG A 202 7.27 10.32 -10.65
C ARG A 202 6.69 8.92 -10.59
N LEU A 203 5.40 8.83 -10.27
CA LEU A 203 4.69 7.55 -10.36
C LEU A 203 4.72 7.05 -11.81
N LEU A 204 5.06 5.78 -11.97
CA LEU A 204 5.05 5.11 -13.25
C LEU A 204 3.61 4.90 -13.70
N ALA A 205 3.39 4.99 -15.01
CA ALA A 205 2.07 4.93 -15.63
C ALA A 205 2.04 3.80 -16.67
N HIS A 206 0.85 3.54 -17.21
CA HIS A 206 0.62 2.62 -18.32
C HIS A 206 1.07 1.18 -18.02
N PRO A 207 0.33 0.45 -17.15
CA PRO A 207 0.60 -0.96 -16.92
C PRO A 207 0.35 -1.75 -18.22
N ALA A 208 1.40 -2.31 -18.80
CA ALA A 208 1.31 -3.25 -19.91
C ALA A 208 1.57 -4.66 -19.39
N ARG A 209 0.59 -5.56 -19.53
CA ARG A 209 0.78 -6.98 -19.19
C ARG A 209 1.47 -7.67 -20.36
N ILE A 210 2.56 -8.37 -20.08
CA ILE A 210 3.33 -9.12 -21.07
C ILE A 210 3.40 -10.59 -20.66
N GLY A 211 3.23 -11.45 -21.67
CA GLY A 211 3.32 -12.91 -21.55
C GLY A 211 2.05 -13.58 -21.05
N VAL A 212 2.10 -14.91 -21.05
CA VAL A 212 1.07 -15.77 -20.45
C VAL A 212 1.68 -16.62 -19.32
N PRO A 213 0.90 -17.01 -18.29
CA PRO A 213 1.42 -17.76 -17.14
C PRO A 213 2.20 -19.05 -17.51
N SER A 214 1.81 -19.70 -18.61
CA SER A 214 2.39 -20.95 -19.09
C SER A 214 3.77 -20.80 -19.75
N GLN A 215 4.22 -19.56 -20.05
CA GLN A 215 5.49 -19.29 -20.75
C GLN A 215 6.62 -18.77 -19.83
N THR A 216 6.42 -18.82 -18.52
CA THR A 216 7.33 -18.30 -17.47
C THR A 216 8.75 -18.88 -17.43
N PHE A 217 9.03 -19.97 -18.16
CA PHE A 217 10.34 -20.65 -18.11
C PHE A 217 11.42 -19.98 -18.97
N LEU A 218 11.05 -19.52 -20.18
CA LEU A 218 11.95 -18.85 -21.12
C LEU A 218 11.53 -17.41 -21.41
N GLU A 219 10.25 -17.09 -21.23
CA GLU A 219 9.70 -15.77 -21.51
C GLU A 219 9.28 -15.07 -20.22
N TRP A 220 9.27 -13.73 -20.28
CA TRP A 220 8.84 -12.90 -19.18
C TRP A 220 7.32 -12.93 -19.04
N TYR A 221 6.84 -13.11 -17.82
CA TYR A 221 5.43 -12.99 -17.46
C TYR A 221 5.27 -12.00 -16.31
N GLY A 222 4.66 -10.85 -16.60
CA GLY A 222 4.54 -9.78 -15.63
C GLY A 222 3.91 -8.51 -16.17
N THR A 223 3.96 -7.48 -15.34
CA THR A 223 3.51 -6.14 -15.71
C THR A 223 4.71 -5.22 -15.89
N GLU A 224 4.74 -4.51 -17.01
CA GLU A 224 5.70 -3.45 -17.28
C GLU A 224 5.05 -2.09 -17.04
N PHE A 225 5.81 -1.18 -16.43
CA PHE A 225 5.39 0.21 -16.25
C PHE A 225 6.40 1.14 -16.90
N VAL A 226 5.90 2.16 -17.61
CA VAL A 226 6.73 3.13 -18.33
C VAL A 226 6.82 4.43 -17.54
N CYS A 227 8.02 5.02 -17.50
CA CYS A 227 8.15 6.40 -17.03
C CYS A 227 7.62 7.37 -18.09
N GLY A 228 6.63 8.21 -17.76
CA GLY A 228 6.11 9.23 -18.68
C GLY A 228 7.10 10.33 -19.09
N LYS A 229 8.33 10.32 -18.56
CA LYS A 229 9.45 11.17 -19.00
C LYS A 229 10.48 10.43 -19.87
N GLY A 230 10.24 9.15 -20.17
CA GLY A 230 11.14 8.34 -21.01
C GLY A 230 12.42 7.85 -20.32
N HIS A 231 12.54 7.90 -18.98
CA HIS A 231 13.76 7.45 -18.30
C HIS A 231 13.99 5.93 -18.37
N GLY A 232 12.92 5.14 -18.42
CA GLY A 232 13.02 3.68 -18.35
C GLY A 232 11.70 2.97 -18.10
N LEU A 233 11.84 1.65 -17.99
CA LEU A 233 10.81 0.65 -17.77
C LEU A 233 11.03 -0.04 -16.42
N MET A 234 9.93 -0.32 -15.73
CA MET A 234 9.91 -1.12 -14.52
C MET A 234 9.20 -2.44 -14.80
N HIS A 235 9.94 -3.53 -14.70
CA HIS A 235 9.40 -4.88 -14.84
C HIS A 235 9.00 -5.41 -13.46
N VAL A 236 7.73 -5.78 -13.29
CA VAL A 236 7.20 -6.37 -12.06
C VAL A 236 6.71 -7.78 -12.39
N PRO A 237 7.37 -8.84 -11.85
CA PRO A 237 6.98 -10.21 -12.16
C PRO A 237 5.65 -10.54 -11.48
N GLU A 238 4.74 -11.17 -12.20
CA GLU A 238 3.45 -11.60 -11.62
C GLU A 238 3.65 -12.84 -10.72
N ILE A 239 4.54 -13.74 -11.16
CA ILE A 239 4.93 -14.95 -10.42
C ILE A 239 6.44 -14.89 -10.19
N PRO A 240 6.91 -14.91 -8.92
CA PRO A 240 8.33 -14.90 -8.64
C PRO A 240 8.96 -16.24 -9.06
N THR A 241 9.78 -16.22 -10.10
CA THR A 241 10.58 -17.39 -10.55
C THR A 241 12.03 -17.25 -10.08
N VAL A 242 12.85 -18.29 -10.25
CA VAL A 242 14.28 -18.26 -9.90
C VAL A 242 15.00 -17.13 -10.64
N SER A 243 14.67 -16.92 -11.92
CA SER A 243 15.24 -15.88 -12.78
C SER A 243 14.63 -14.49 -12.54
N PHE A 244 13.37 -14.42 -12.07
CA PHE A 244 12.61 -13.18 -11.93
C PHE A 244 11.95 -13.06 -10.55
N ARG A 245 12.76 -12.97 -9.49
CA ARG A 245 12.25 -12.89 -8.09
C ARG A 245 11.75 -11.51 -7.68
N THR A 246 12.32 -10.45 -8.24
CA THR A 246 12.11 -9.08 -7.78
C THR A 246 11.89 -8.13 -8.93
N GLN A 247 11.16 -7.05 -8.68
CA GLN A 247 11.04 -5.97 -9.65
C GLN A 247 12.43 -5.41 -10.03
N SER A 248 12.61 -5.11 -11.32
CA SER A 248 13.88 -4.68 -11.91
C SER A 248 13.70 -3.48 -12.84
N TRP A 249 14.59 -2.51 -12.72
CA TRP A 249 14.57 -1.28 -13.53
C TRP A 249 15.52 -1.38 -14.71
N THR A 250 15.02 -1.02 -15.90
CA THR A 250 15.79 -0.99 -17.14
C THR A 250 15.68 0.40 -17.77
N HIS A 251 16.81 1.00 -18.14
CA HIS A 251 16.81 2.30 -18.83
C HIS A 251 16.35 2.12 -20.28
N LEU A 252 15.61 3.10 -20.78
CA LEU A 252 15.28 3.15 -22.20
C LEU A 252 16.49 3.64 -22.98
N ASP A 253 16.78 2.98 -24.10
CA ASP A 253 17.84 3.41 -25.01
C ASP A 253 17.50 4.74 -25.69
N ARG A 254 18.53 5.45 -26.17
CA ARG A 254 18.36 6.77 -26.80
C ARG A 254 17.40 6.78 -27.99
N SER A 255 17.24 5.64 -28.68
CA SER A 255 16.28 5.47 -29.78
C SER A 255 14.83 5.75 -29.37
N TRP A 256 14.48 5.56 -28.10
CA TRP A 256 13.13 5.78 -27.57
C TRP A 256 12.83 7.23 -27.21
N SER A 257 13.85 8.09 -27.17
CA SER A 257 13.72 9.47 -26.69
C SER A 257 12.76 10.32 -27.54
N GLU A 258 12.62 10.01 -28.84
CA GLU A 258 11.70 10.71 -29.75
C GLU A 258 10.22 10.50 -29.41
N LEU A 259 9.87 9.40 -28.74
CA LEU A 259 8.48 9.08 -28.37
C LEU A 259 7.98 9.84 -27.13
N PHE A 260 8.88 10.48 -26.38
CA PHE A 260 8.58 11.17 -25.11
C PHE A 260 8.87 12.68 -25.17
N LYS A 261 9.06 13.23 -26.37
CA LYS A 261 9.20 14.67 -26.62
C LYS A 261 7.86 15.40 -26.60
#